data_AF-A0A2V9UAY2-F1
#
_entry.id   AF-A0A2V9UAY2-F1
#
_cell.length_a   1.000
_cell.length_b   1.000
_cell.length_c   1.000
_cell.angle_alpha   90.00
_cell.angle_beta   90.00
_cell.angle_gamma   90.00
#
_symmetry.space_group_name_H-M   'P 1'
#
loop_
_entity.id
_entity.type
_entity.pdbx_description
1 polymer ?
#
loop_
_entity_poly.entity_id
_entity_poly.type
_entity_poly.pdbx_seq_one_letter_code
_entity_poly.pdbx_strand_id
1 'polypeptide(L)'
;VTKAPARIAVLPVGYADGLNRALSSRGRVIIREHYAPIVGRISMDLTLVDVTGLADVSVGDEVILLGSLDGLSVDAREHAALAGTVLYEILCGISKRVPRRYSN
;
A
#
# COMPACT_ATOMS: atom_id res chain seq x y z
N VAL A 1 -15.67 -7.14 8.55
CA VAL A 1 -16.39 -8.37 8.15
C VAL A 1 -16.55 -8.32 6.64
N THR A 2 -16.09 -9.33 5.92
CA THR A 2 -16.26 -9.43 4.46
C THR A 2 -17.67 -9.89 4.13
N LYS A 3 -18.22 -9.47 2.99
CA LYS A 3 -19.60 -9.83 2.57
C LYS A 3 -19.67 -11.15 1.81
N ALA A 4 -18.55 -11.64 1.32
CA ALA A 4 -18.39 -12.85 0.55
C ALA A 4 -17.01 -13.47 0.85
N PRO A 5 -16.73 -14.71 0.40
CA PRO A 5 -15.38 -15.27 0.43
C PRO A 5 -14.39 -14.30 -0.21
N ALA A 6 -13.31 -14.00 0.50
CA ALA A 6 -12.31 -13.06 0.06
C ALA A 6 -10.90 -13.65 0.25
N ARG A 7 -10.01 -13.35 -0.69
CA ARG A 7 -8.58 -13.68 -0.60
C ARG A 7 -7.83 -12.42 -0.17
N ILE A 8 -7.20 -12.47 1.00
CA ILE A 8 -6.53 -11.31 1.60
C ILE A 8 -5.03 -11.54 1.61
N ALA A 9 -4.27 -10.59 1.04
CA ALA A 9 -2.84 -10.52 1.18
C ALA A 9 -2.46 -9.71 2.42
N VAL A 10 -1.45 -10.17 3.14
CA VAL A 10 -0.88 -9.48 4.30
C VAL A 10 0.48 -8.92 3.91
N LEU A 11 0.62 -7.61 3.97
CA LEU A 11 1.87 -6.91 3.66
C LEU A 11 2.60 -6.60 4.98
N PRO A 12 3.93 -6.89 5.08
CA PRO A 12 4.75 -6.57 6.23
C PRO A 12 5.17 -5.10 6.25
N VAL A 13 4.18 -4.20 6.18
CA VAL A 13 4.34 -2.75 6.25
C VAL A 13 3.16 -2.15 6.99
N GLY A 14 3.43 -1.21 7.89
CA GLY A 14 2.38 -0.49 8.62
C GLY A 14 2.72 0.97 8.85
N TYR A 15 1.98 1.59 9.77
CA TYR A 15 2.16 3.02 10.03
C TYR A 15 3.51 3.36 10.70
N ALA A 16 4.18 2.40 11.35
CA ALA A 16 5.53 2.61 11.90
C ALA A 16 6.61 2.69 10.82
N ASP A 17 6.31 2.22 9.61
CA ASP A 17 7.17 2.30 8.43
C ASP A 17 6.94 3.58 7.62
N GLY A 18 5.85 4.30 7.92
CA GLY A 18 5.46 5.54 7.26
C GLY A 18 4.24 5.43 6.35
N LEU A 19 3.59 4.25 6.26
CA LEU A 19 2.32 4.12 5.55
C LEU A 19 1.20 4.80 6.35
N ASN A 20 0.74 5.96 5.90
CA ASN A 20 -0.16 6.79 6.69
C ASN A 20 -1.45 6.03 7.07
N ARG A 21 -1.75 5.97 8.37
CA ARG A 21 -2.90 5.24 8.92
C ARG A 21 -4.24 5.74 8.35
N ALA A 22 -4.32 6.98 7.88
CA ALA A 22 -5.51 7.54 7.24
C ALA A 22 -5.88 6.87 5.90
N LEU A 23 -4.98 6.08 5.32
CA LEU A 23 -5.22 5.24 4.14
C LEU A 23 -6.04 3.97 4.45
N SER A 24 -6.32 3.68 5.72
CA SER A 24 -7.17 2.56 6.16
C SER A 24 -8.49 2.52 5.41
N SER A 25 -8.78 1.42 4.70
CA SER A 25 -9.97 1.23 3.85
C SER A 25 -10.16 2.27 2.74
N ARG A 26 -9.12 3.01 2.36
CA ARG A 26 -9.20 4.13 1.40
C ARG A 26 -8.09 4.11 0.35
N GLY A 27 -6.91 3.67 0.72
CA GLY A 27 -5.77 3.53 -0.19
C GLY A 27 -5.84 2.25 -1.01
N ARG A 28 -4.90 2.14 -1.96
CA ARG A 28 -4.70 0.98 -2.82
C ARG A 28 -3.20 0.82 -3.08
N VAL A 29 -2.82 -0.37 -3.50
CA VAL A 29 -1.46 -0.71 -3.91
C VAL A 29 -1.48 -1.27 -5.33
N ILE A 30 -0.32 -1.36 -5.96
CA ILE A 30 -0.16 -2.08 -7.22
C ILE A 30 0.48 -3.44 -6.91
N ILE A 31 -0.12 -4.52 -7.40
CA ILE A 31 0.42 -5.88 -7.31
C ILE A 31 0.33 -6.46 -8.71
N ARG A 32 1.49 -6.82 -9.29
CA ARG A 32 1.59 -7.13 -10.72
C ARG A 32 0.98 -5.98 -11.55
N GLU A 33 0.15 -6.28 -12.54
CA GLU A 33 -0.47 -5.30 -13.43
C GLU A 33 -1.85 -4.79 -12.95
N HIS A 34 -2.10 -4.78 -11.64
CA HIS A 34 -3.44 -4.49 -11.10
C HIS A 34 -3.40 -3.64 -9.83
N TYR A 35 -4.45 -2.82 -9.64
CA TYR A 35 -4.72 -2.20 -8.34
C TYR A 35 -5.40 -3.17 -7.39
N ALA A 36 -4.95 -3.18 -6.14
CA ALA A 36 -5.57 -3.93 -5.06
C ALA A 36 -5.86 -3.00 -3.86
N PRO A 37 -7.12 -2.92 -3.36
CA PRO A 37 -7.48 -1.97 -2.32
C PRO A 37 -6.97 -2.40 -0.94
N ILE A 38 -6.53 -1.42 -0.15
CA ILE A 38 -6.26 -1.62 1.28
C ILE A 38 -7.61 -1.81 1.99
N VAL A 39 -7.72 -2.86 2.80
CA VAL A 39 -8.94 -3.19 3.53
C VAL A 39 -8.73 -3.19 5.03
N GLY A 40 -9.69 -2.67 5.77
CA GLY A 40 -9.59 -2.57 7.22
C GLY A 40 -8.59 -1.51 7.68
N ARG A 41 -8.10 -1.67 8.91
CA ARG A 41 -7.19 -0.70 9.52
C ARG A 41 -5.74 -1.09 9.28
N ILE A 42 -4.94 -0.13 8.86
CA ILE A 42 -3.48 -0.25 8.86
C ILE A 42 -3.02 -0.35 10.32
N SER A 43 -2.28 -1.43 10.61
CA SER A 43 -1.69 -1.67 11.93
C SER A 43 -0.28 -1.09 12.01
N MET A 44 0.41 -1.32 13.13
CA MET A 44 1.76 -0.78 13.32
C MET A 44 2.74 -1.28 12.26
N ASP A 45 2.66 -2.57 11.94
CA ASP A 45 3.64 -3.26 11.09
C ASP A 45 2.99 -4.07 9.94
N LEU A 46 1.66 -4.16 9.88
CA LEU A 46 0.93 -4.94 8.88
C LEU A 46 -0.18 -4.14 8.19
N THR A 47 -0.36 -4.42 6.91
CA THR A 47 -1.45 -3.89 6.06
C THR A 47 -2.16 -5.02 5.34
N LEU A 48 -3.48 -4.98 5.30
CA LEU A 48 -4.30 -5.98 4.60
C LEU A 48 -4.75 -5.43 3.25
N VAL A 49 -4.66 -6.26 2.22
CA VAL A 49 -5.04 -5.92 0.85
C VAL A 49 -5.95 -7.00 0.28
N ASP A 50 -7.05 -6.60 -0.35
CA ASP A 50 -7.97 -7.53 -1.00
C ASP A 50 -7.45 -7.92 -2.39
N VAL A 51 -7.19 -9.21 -2.58
CA VAL A 51 -6.71 -9.79 -3.83
C VAL A 51 -7.68 -10.82 -4.41
N THR A 52 -8.96 -10.78 -4.01
CA THR A 52 -9.98 -11.78 -4.39
C THR A 52 -10.17 -11.90 -5.91
N GLY A 53 -10.10 -10.79 -6.64
CA GLY A 53 -10.27 -10.76 -8.10
C GLY A 53 -8.99 -10.86 -8.91
N LEU A 54 -7.82 -10.97 -8.24
CA LEU A 54 -6.53 -11.01 -8.94
C LEU A 54 -6.06 -12.46 -9.10
N ALA A 55 -6.00 -12.90 -10.36
CA ALA A 55 -5.38 -14.18 -10.68
C ALA A 55 -3.89 -14.16 -10.32
N ASP A 56 -3.37 -15.33 -9.95
CA ASP A 56 -1.94 -15.62 -9.81
C ASP A 56 -1.14 -14.88 -8.71
N VAL A 57 -1.70 -13.94 -7.95
CA VAL A 57 -0.94 -13.32 -6.83
C VAL A 57 -0.48 -14.38 -5.82
N SER A 58 0.82 -14.34 -5.50
CA SER A 58 1.52 -15.34 -4.67
C SER A 58 2.35 -14.69 -3.57
N VAL A 59 2.71 -15.47 -2.55
CA VAL A 59 3.62 -15.01 -1.48
C VAL A 59 4.99 -14.68 -2.09
N GLY A 60 5.49 -13.48 -1.78
CA GLY A 60 6.77 -12.98 -2.30
C GLY A 60 6.65 -12.11 -3.55
N ASP A 61 5.45 -11.99 -4.13
CA ASP A 61 5.21 -11.02 -5.21
C ASP A 61 5.50 -9.59 -4.74
N GLU A 62 6.06 -8.79 -5.64
CA GLU A 62 6.32 -7.38 -5.38
C GLU A 62 5.00 -6.60 -5.29
N VAL A 63 4.98 -5.66 -4.34
CA VAL A 63 3.86 -4.75 -4.11
C VAL A 63 4.37 -3.32 -4.06
N ILE A 64 3.83 -2.47 -4.92
CA ILE A 64 4.18 -1.06 -4.98
C ILE A 64 3.15 -0.27 -4.15
N LEU A 65 3.63 0.27 -3.03
CA LEU A 65 2.86 1.15 -2.14
C LEU A 65 2.94 2.62 -2.56
N LEU A 66 4.02 3.00 -3.23
CA LEU A 66 4.28 4.34 -3.73
C LEU A 66 5.21 4.23 -4.95
N GLY A 67 4.71 4.55 -6.14
CA GLY A 67 5.44 4.40 -7.40
C GLY A 67 4.52 4.12 -8.58
N SER A 68 5.12 3.64 -9.67
CA SER A 68 4.42 3.33 -10.91
C SER A 68 4.94 2.04 -11.54
N LEU A 69 4.06 1.36 -12.28
CA LEU A 69 4.35 0.14 -13.05
C LEU A 69 3.37 0.05 -14.22
N ASP A 70 3.87 -0.11 -15.44
CA ASP A 70 3.08 -0.37 -16.65
C ASP A 70 1.84 0.54 -16.83
N GLY A 71 2.01 1.83 -16.58
CA GLY A 71 0.94 2.85 -16.70
C GLY A 71 0.04 2.98 -15.48
N LEU A 72 0.19 2.12 -14.47
CA LEU A 72 -0.41 2.29 -13.14
C LEU A 72 0.46 3.19 -12.27
N SER A 73 -0.17 3.93 -11.36
CA SER A 73 0.52 4.81 -10.42
C SER A 73 -0.24 4.91 -9.10
N VAL A 74 0.50 4.78 -8.00
CA VAL A 74 0.08 5.16 -6.66
C VAL A 74 1.10 6.18 -6.17
N ASP A 75 0.79 7.46 -6.27
CA ASP A 75 1.75 8.52 -5.99
C ASP A 75 1.52 9.19 -4.62
N ALA A 76 2.49 10.01 -4.20
CA ALA A 76 2.41 10.71 -2.92
C ALA A 76 1.26 11.73 -2.85
N ARG A 77 0.77 12.23 -4.00
CA ARG A 77 -0.33 13.19 -4.05
C ARG A 77 -1.66 12.49 -3.78
N GLU A 78 -1.86 11.30 -4.34
CA GLU A 78 -3.00 10.43 -4.02
C GLU A 78 -3.04 10.14 -2.52
N HIS A 79 -1.91 9.71 -1.94
CA HIS A 79 -1.81 9.46 -0.50
C HIS A 79 -2.11 10.71 0.34
N ALA A 80 -1.56 11.86 -0.04
CA ALA A 80 -1.78 13.12 0.66
C ALA A 80 -3.25 13.56 0.61
N ALA A 81 -3.89 13.47 -0.56
CA ALA A 81 -5.31 13.79 -0.72
C ALA A 81 -6.20 12.87 0.12
N LEU A 82 -5.91 11.56 0.15
CA LEU A 82 -6.62 10.63 1.01
C LEU A 82 -6.37 10.93 2.50
N ALA A 83 -5.13 11.21 2.89
CA ALA A 83 -4.78 11.48 4.28
C ALA A 83 -5.18 12.88 4.77
N GLY A 84 -5.62 13.79 3.89
CA GLY A 84 -5.94 15.17 4.24
C GLY A 84 -4.71 16.00 4.57
N THR A 85 -3.61 15.78 3.85
CA THR A 85 -2.32 16.44 4.07
C THR A 85 -1.64 16.82 2.74
N VAL A 86 -0.36 17.20 2.79
CA VAL A 86 0.50 17.54 1.67
C VAL A 86 1.49 16.42 1.34
N LEU A 87 1.96 16.37 0.09
CA LEU A 87 2.84 15.30 -0.39
C LEU A 87 4.14 15.16 0.44
N TYR A 88 4.65 16.26 1.00
CA TYR A 88 5.88 16.26 1.79
C TYR A 88 5.73 15.46 3.08
N GLU A 89 4.56 15.46 3.71
CA GLU A 89 4.33 14.64 4.90
C GLU A 89 4.31 13.14 4.57
N ILE A 90 3.87 12.77 3.36
CA ILE A 90 3.92 11.38 2.90
C ILE A 90 5.37 10.96 2.67
N LEU A 91 6.12 11.74 1.89
CA LEU A 91 7.50 11.40 1.52
C LEU A 91 8.46 11.44 2.72
N CYS A 92 8.39 12.50 3.53
CA CYS A 92 9.21 12.65 4.73
C CYS A 92 8.78 11.71 5.86
N GLY A 93 7.54 11.20 5.81
CA GLY A 93 7.00 10.24 6.79
C GLY A 93 7.56 8.83 6.67
N ILE A 94 8.25 8.48 5.58
CA ILE A 94 8.87 7.16 5.41
C ILE A 94 9.93 6.97 6.49
N SER A 95 9.66 6.03 7.40
CA SER A 95 10.43 5.80 8.61
C SER A 95 11.83 5.30 8.31
N LYS A 96 12.80 5.55 9.22
CA LYS A 96 14.17 5.01 9.13
C LYS A 96 14.23 3.47 9.15
N ARG A 97 13.16 2.78 9.57
CA ARG A 97 13.04 1.32 9.53
C ARG A 97 13.06 0.74 8.11
N VAL A 98 12.56 1.50 7.13
CA VAL A 98 12.54 1.08 5.73
C VAL A 98 13.94 1.21 5.14
N PRO A 99 14.60 0.14 4.69
CA PRO A 99 15.93 0.25 4.09
C PRO A 99 15.86 1.03 2.77
N ARG A 100 16.80 1.95 2.55
CA ARG A 100 16.92 2.69 1.28
C ARG A 100 17.97 2.01 0.42
N ARG A 101 17.59 1.68 -0.82
CA ARG A 101 18.51 1.20 -1.86
C ARG A 101 18.62 2.27 -2.94
N TYR A 102 19.84 2.57 -3.35
CA TYR A 102 20.13 3.54 -4.40
C TYR A 102 20.75 2.78 -5.57
N SER A 103 20.22 3.02 -6.76
CA SER A 103 20.76 2.53 -8.04
C SER A 103 21.09 3.73 -8.92
N ASN A 104 22.16 3.60 -9.70
CA ASN A 104 22.58 4.62 -10.67
C ASN A 104 21.81 4.51 -11.98
#